data_AF-A0AAW1LSW9-F1
#
_entry.id   AF-A0AAW1LSW9-F1
#
_cell.length_a   1.000
_cell.length_b   1.000
_cell.length_c   1.000
_cell.angle_alpha   90.00
_cell.angle_beta   90.00
_cell.angle_gamma   90.00
#
_symmetry.space_group_name_H-M   'P 1'
#
loop_
_entity.id
_entity.type
_entity.pdbx_description
1 polymer ?
#
loop_
_entity_poly.entity_id
_entity_poly.type
_entity_poly.pdbx_seq_one_letter_code
_entity_poly.pdbx_strand_id
1 'polypeptide(L)'
;MAQINLSMRDYCETIPHFDGDPLNISTFISSCDSFVQILARPNDAAFNSFLFRAIISKLKGKAAQIASVRNTTSWDALRTLVSNNIQTSQQSILEHVAALRQNKIDLYRGLALQTFINGLRESMRIIMQCRTPANLEEALNYAQEQENLQMQKHNAMQNTSKLGRSFKLCTRTRKSSNAETILRNIELLPISPDGNLNDNCKEILPAKFLCSNIELLPISPESPCDVN
;
A
#
# COMPACT_ATOMS: atom_id res chain seq x y z
N MET A 1 -26.41 -34.86 -56.21
CA MET A 1 -26.01 -34.20 -54.95
C MET A 1 -27.04 -33.13 -54.65
N ALA A 2 -27.84 -33.30 -53.60
CA ALA A 2 -28.92 -32.37 -53.28
C ALA A 2 -28.31 -31.04 -52.80
N GLN A 3 -28.51 -29.96 -53.56
CA GLN A 3 -28.27 -28.60 -53.07
C GLN A 3 -29.35 -28.32 -52.03
N ILE A 4 -28.97 -28.32 -50.75
CA ILE A 4 -29.83 -27.80 -49.70
C ILE A 4 -29.87 -26.29 -49.91
N ASN A 5 -30.95 -25.79 -50.52
CA ASN A 5 -31.30 -24.38 -50.51
C ASN A 5 -31.69 -24.00 -49.08
N LEU A 6 -30.70 -23.75 -48.22
CA LEU A 6 -30.96 -23.15 -46.91
C LEU A 6 -31.47 -21.73 -47.14
N SER A 7 -32.59 -21.41 -46.49
CA SER A 7 -33.15 -20.07 -46.49
C SER A 7 -32.24 -19.14 -45.68
N MET A 8 -32.25 -17.86 -46.01
CA MET A 8 -31.52 -16.84 -45.24
C MET A 8 -31.94 -16.81 -43.76
N ARG A 9 -33.18 -17.23 -43.47
CA ARG A 9 -33.70 -17.41 -42.10
C ARG A 9 -32.97 -18.51 -41.34
N ASP A 10 -32.70 -19.64 -41.99
CA ASP A 10 -32.05 -20.81 -41.37
C ASP A 10 -30.62 -20.46 -40.94
N TYR A 11 -29.91 -19.68 -41.76
CA TYR A 11 -28.59 -19.15 -41.40
C TYR A 11 -28.65 -18.17 -40.21
N CYS A 12 -29.68 -17.33 -40.11
CA CYS A 12 -29.83 -16.42 -38.96
C CYS A 12 -30.15 -17.15 -37.64
N GLU A 13 -30.69 -18.37 -37.70
CA GLU A 13 -30.93 -19.20 -36.52
C GLU A 13 -29.65 -19.84 -35.97
N THR A 14 -28.61 -19.97 -36.81
CA THR A 14 -27.29 -20.49 -36.38
C THR A 14 -26.50 -19.55 -35.46
N ILE A 15 -26.89 -18.26 -35.40
CA ILE A 15 -26.23 -17.29 -34.52
C ILE A 15 -26.83 -17.40 -33.10
N PRO A 16 -26.02 -17.76 -32.09
CA PRO A 16 -26.48 -17.81 -30.71
C PRO A 16 -26.77 -16.41 -30.17
N HIS A 17 -27.66 -16.33 -29.19
CA HIS A 17 -27.89 -15.08 -28.47
C HIS A 17 -26.69 -14.79 -27.56
N PHE A 18 -26.28 -13.52 -27.49
CA PHE A 18 -25.14 -13.10 -26.68
C PHE A 18 -25.52 -11.97 -25.75
N ASP A 19 -25.39 -12.20 -24.44
CA ASP A 19 -25.75 -11.28 -23.37
C ASP A 19 -24.57 -10.43 -22.84
N GLY A 20 -23.35 -10.80 -23.22
CA GLY A 20 -22.11 -10.20 -22.71
C GLY A 20 -21.24 -11.15 -21.89
N ASP A 21 -21.59 -12.44 -21.78
CA ASP A 21 -20.80 -13.42 -21.04
C ASP A 21 -19.42 -13.70 -21.69
N PRO A 22 -18.30 -13.46 -20.98
CA PRO A 22 -16.96 -13.74 -21.50
C PRO A 22 -16.67 -15.20 -21.83
N LEU A 23 -17.44 -16.17 -21.31
CA LEU A 23 -17.22 -17.58 -21.63
C LEU A 23 -17.73 -17.94 -23.02
N ASN A 24 -18.80 -17.29 -23.47
CA ASN A 24 -19.51 -17.60 -24.71
C ASN A 24 -19.13 -16.67 -25.88
N ILE A 25 -18.27 -15.67 -25.64
CA ILE A 25 -17.84 -14.71 -26.66
C ILE A 25 -17.13 -15.38 -27.84
N SER A 26 -16.27 -16.38 -27.60
CA SER A 26 -15.49 -17.03 -28.66
C SER A 26 -16.42 -17.78 -29.62
N THR A 27 -17.35 -18.57 -29.08
CA THR A 27 -18.37 -19.27 -29.86
C THR A 27 -19.24 -18.28 -30.64
N PHE A 28 -19.70 -17.19 -30.01
CA PHE A 28 -20.50 -16.17 -30.68
C PHE A 28 -19.74 -15.50 -31.83
N ILE A 29 -18.48 -15.08 -31.61
CA ILE A 29 -17.64 -14.47 -32.64
C ILE A 29 -17.40 -15.45 -33.78
N SER A 30 -17.07 -16.72 -33.50
CA SER A 30 -16.84 -17.73 -34.54
C SER A 30 -18.09 -18.02 -35.37
N SER A 31 -19.27 -18.07 -34.73
CA SER A 31 -20.56 -18.22 -35.45
C SER A 31 -20.86 -17.01 -36.33
N CYS A 32 -20.62 -15.80 -35.84
CA CYS A 32 -20.84 -14.58 -36.61
C CYS A 32 -19.81 -14.41 -37.74
N ASP A 33 -18.53 -14.73 -37.50
CA ASP A 33 -17.48 -14.76 -38.53
C ASP A 33 -17.86 -15.73 -39.66
N SER A 34 -18.33 -16.94 -39.31
CA SER A 34 -18.79 -17.93 -40.30
C SER A 34 -19.99 -17.41 -41.09
N PHE A 35 -20.95 -16.77 -40.41
CA PHE A 35 -22.14 -16.19 -41.05
C PHE A 35 -21.78 -15.07 -42.03
N VAL A 36 -20.89 -14.15 -41.63
CA VAL A 36 -20.42 -13.06 -42.47
C VAL A 36 -19.58 -13.57 -43.63
N GLN A 37 -18.70 -14.57 -43.42
CA GLN A 37 -17.91 -15.17 -44.50
C GLN A 37 -18.76 -15.84 -45.58
N ILE A 38 -19.85 -16.51 -45.19
CA ILE A 38 -20.72 -17.22 -46.14
C ILE A 38 -21.62 -16.25 -46.93
N LEU A 39 -22.09 -15.18 -46.29
CA LEU A 39 -23.13 -14.32 -46.86
C LEU A 39 -22.64 -12.96 -47.35
N ALA A 40 -21.54 -12.41 -46.84
CA ALA A 40 -21.10 -11.06 -47.19
C ALA A 40 -20.82 -10.91 -48.68
N ARG A 41 -21.31 -9.80 -49.26
CA ARG A 41 -21.12 -9.47 -50.67
C ARG A 41 -20.34 -8.16 -50.78
N PRO A 42 -19.18 -8.13 -51.46
CA PRO A 42 -18.32 -6.95 -51.48
C PRO A 42 -18.97 -5.73 -52.16
N ASN A 43 -19.90 -5.95 -53.10
CA ASN A 43 -20.53 -4.88 -53.88
C ASN A 43 -21.91 -4.45 -53.36
N ASP A 44 -22.40 -5.03 -52.26
CA ASP A 44 -23.75 -4.75 -51.74
C ASP A 44 -23.70 -4.26 -50.28
N ALA A 45 -23.53 -2.95 -50.13
CA ALA A 45 -23.48 -2.29 -48.82
C ALA A 45 -24.83 -2.35 -48.08
N ALA A 46 -25.96 -2.36 -48.80
CA ALA A 46 -27.28 -2.44 -48.21
C ALA A 46 -27.52 -3.82 -47.58
N PHE A 47 -27.09 -4.87 -48.29
CA PHE A 47 -27.14 -6.24 -47.78
C PHE A 47 -26.20 -6.46 -46.61
N ASN A 48 -24.97 -5.95 -46.66
CA ASN A 48 -24.04 -6.05 -45.52
C ASN A 48 -24.55 -5.30 -44.29
N SER A 49 -25.24 -4.17 -44.48
CA SER A 49 -25.94 -3.46 -43.41
C SER A 49 -27.09 -4.26 -42.82
N PHE A 50 -27.82 -5.01 -43.66
CA PHE A 50 -28.86 -5.94 -43.21
C PHE A 50 -28.28 -7.11 -42.41
N LEU A 51 -27.19 -7.73 -42.89
CA LEU A 51 -26.47 -8.78 -42.15
C LEU A 51 -26.01 -8.28 -40.78
N PHE A 52 -25.45 -7.07 -40.73
CA PHE A 52 -25.03 -6.45 -39.50
C PHE A 52 -26.19 -6.19 -38.53
N ARG A 53 -27.35 -5.72 -39.02
CA ARG A 53 -28.57 -5.59 -38.21
C ARG A 53 -29.05 -6.93 -37.67
N ALA A 54 -28.95 -8.00 -38.45
CA ALA A 54 -29.29 -9.34 -37.99
C ALA A 54 -28.39 -9.78 -36.83
N ILE A 55 -27.08 -9.50 -36.90
CA ILE A 55 -26.13 -9.78 -35.81
C ILE A 55 -26.45 -8.94 -34.56
N ILE A 56 -26.69 -7.64 -34.72
CA ILE A 56 -27.08 -6.78 -33.58
C ILE A 56 -28.37 -7.29 -32.92
N SER A 57 -29.34 -7.78 -33.70
CA SER A 57 -30.60 -8.30 -33.14
C SER A 57 -30.43 -9.52 -32.23
N LYS A 58 -29.28 -10.20 -32.30
CA LYS A 58 -28.92 -11.35 -31.45
C LYS A 58 -28.20 -10.94 -30.16
N LEU A 59 -27.77 -9.67 -30.07
CA LEU A 59 -27.21 -9.11 -28.84
C LEU A 59 -28.34 -8.84 -27.83
N LYS A 60 -28.09 -9.19 -26.57
CA LYS A 60 -28.98 -8.94 -25.44
C LYS A 60 -28.19 -8.31 -24.30
N GLY A 61 -28.91 -7.77 -23.31
CA GLY A 61 -28.33 -7.30 -22.05
C GLY A 61 -27.20 -6.29 -22.23
N LYS A 62 -26.07 -6.56 -21.57
CA LYS A 62 -24.90 -5.68 -21.51
C LYS A 62 -24.24 -5.52 -22.89
N ALA A 63 -24.20 -6.59 -23.69
CA ALA A 63 -23.64 -6.53 -25.04
C ALA A 63 -24.43 -5.59 -25.96
N ALA A 64 -25.77 -5.63 -25.89
CA ALA A 64 -26.63 -4.74 -26.67
C ALA A 64 -26.44 -3.26 -26.28
N GLN A 65 -26.33 -2.96 -24.98
CA GLN A 65 -26.07 -1.60 -24.49
C GLN A 65 -24.72 -1.07 -25.00
N ILE A 66 -23.68 -1.89 -24.90
CA ILE A 66 -22.33 -1.54 -25.35
C ILE A 66 -22.30 -1.25 -26.86
N ALA A 67 -22.98 -2.08 -27.66
CA ALA A 67 -23.09 -1.88 -29.10
C ALA A 67 -23.88 -0.61 -29.45
N SER A 68 -24.96 -0.32 -28.71
CA SER A 68 -25.80 0.87 -28.94
C SER A 68 -25.07 2.18 -28.62
N VAL A 69 -24.26 2.23 -27.56
CA VAL A 69 -23.57 3.46 -27.13
C VAL A 69 -22.48 3.88 -28.13
N ARG A 70 -21.88 2.91 -28.83
CA ARG A 70 -20.68 3.13 -29.65
C ARG A 70 -20.95 3.19 -31.16
N ASN A 71 -22.21 3.09 -31.59
CA ASN A 71 -22.67 3.26 -32.98
C ASN A 71 -21.78 2.57 -34.02
N THR A 72 -21.48 1.28 -33.82
CA THR A 72 -20.68 0.52 -34.78
C THR A 72 -21.43 0.30 -36.09
N THR A 73 -20.73 0.39 -37.21
CA THR A 73 -21.30 0.30 -38.57
C THR A 73 -20.89 -0.96 -39.32
N SER A 74 -19.95 -1.75 -38.78
CA SER A 74 -19.46 -2.99 -39.37
C SER A 74 -19.28 -4.09 -38.32
N TRP A 75 -19.33 -5.34 -38.78
CA TRP A 75 -19.07 -6.51 -37.96
C TRP A 75 -17.66 -6.47 -37.34
N ASP A 76 -16.64 -6.10 -38.12
CA ASP A 76 -15.26 -6.03 -37.63
C ASP A 76 -15.10 -5.03 -36.48
N ALA A 77 -15.71 -3.84 -36.61
CA ALA A 77 -15.70 -2.85 -35.55
C ALA A 77 -16.39 -3.37 -34.28
N LEU A 78 -17.53 -4.07 -34.43
CA LEU A 78 -18.24 -4.70 -33.32
C LEU A 78 -17.40 -5.80 -32.67
N ARG A 79 -16.75 -6.67 -33.46
CA ARG A 79 -15.89 -7.75 -32.97
C ARG A 79 -14.74 -7.22 -32.13
N THR A 80 -14.03 -6.22 -32.62
CA THR A 80 -12.93 -5.57 -31.89
C THR A 80 -13.45 -4.96 -30.59
N LEU A 81 -14.60 -4.29 -30.65
CA LEU A 81 -15.20 -3.61 -29.51
C LEU A 81 -15.59 -4.59 -28.38
N VAL A 82 -16.32 -5.66 -28.72
CA VAL A 82 -16.74 -6.67 -27.75
C VAL A 82 -15.52 -7.37 -27.15
N SER A 83 -14.52 -7.72 -27.96
CA SER A 83 -13.27 -8.33 -27.48
C SER A 83 -12.52 -7.42 -26.51
N ASN A 84 -12.37 -6.13 -26.86
CA ASN A 84 -11.68 -5.16 -26.03
C ASN A 84 -12.40 -4.92 -24.70
N ASN A 85 -13.73 -4.84 -24.70
CA ASN A 85 -14.50 -4.60 -23.48
C ASN A 85 -14.29 -5.73 -22.45
N ILE A 86 -14.25 -6.98 -22.92
CA ILE A 86 -14.02 -8.13 -22.06
C ILE A 86 -12.59 -8.14 -21.50
N GLN A 87 -11.59 -7.86 -22.35
CA GLN A 87 -10.20 -7.76 -21.91
C GLN A 87 -10.01 -6.66 -20.86
N THR A 88 -10.59 -5.48 -21.07
CA THR A 88 -10.54 -4.38 -20.09
C THR A 88 -11.21 -4.78 -18.77
N SER A 89 -12.35 -5.47 -18.83
CA SER A 89 -13.05 -5.96 -17.63
C SER A 89 -12.19 -6.96 -16.84
N GLN A 90 -11.50 -7.88 -17.52
CA GLN A 90 -10.61 -8.84 -16.88
C GLN A 90 -9.40 -8.16 -16.22
N GLN A 91 -8.81 -7.18 -16.91
CA GLN A 91 -7.65 -6.46 -16.39
C GLN A 91 -8.00 -5.66 -15.12
N SER A 92 -9.15 -4.98 -15.10
CA SER A 92 -9.62 -4.27 -13.91
C SER A 92 -9.86 -5.22 -12.73
N ILE A 93 -10.40 -6.41 -12.97
CA ILE A 93 -10.60 -7.41 -11.91
C ILE A 93 -9.25 -7.85 -11.32
N LEU A 94 -8.26 -8.14 -12.17
CA LEU A 94 -6.93 -8.56 -11.71
C LEU A 94 -6.24 -7.47 -10.88
N GLU A 95 -6.33 -6.22 -11.32
CA GLU A 95 -5.80 -5.06 -10.58
C GLU A 95 -6.48 -4.89 -9.22
N HIS A 96 -7.81 -4.99 -9.17
CA HIS A 96 -8.56 -4.92 -7.92
C HIS A 96 -8.19 -6.05 -6.96
N VAL A 97 -8.03 -7.29 -7.46
CA VAL A 97 -7.62 -8.44 -6.63
C VAL A 97 -6.21 -8.25 -6.08
N ALA A 98 -5.28 -7.73 -6.89
CA ALA A 98 -3.92 -7.42 -6.44
C ALA A 98 -3.93 -6.32 -5.36
N ALA A 99 -4.71 -5.25 -5.56
CA ALA A 99 -4.87 -4.18 -4.58
C ALA A 99 -5.45 -4.69 -3.25
N LEU A 100 -6.48 -5.54 -3.30
CA LEU A 100 -7.06 -6.16 -2.09
C LEU A 100 -6.05 -7.02 -1.34
N ARG A 101 -5.23 -7.79 -2.06
CA ARG A 101 -4.16 -8.58 -1.45
C ARG A 101 -3.15 -7.69 -0.74
N GLN A 102 -2.74 -6.59 -1.38
CA GLN A 102 -1.78 -5.66 -0.80
C GLN A 102 -2.35 -4.97 0.45
N ASN A 103 -3.58 -4.48 0.38
CA ASN A 103 -4.27 -3.87 1.53
C ASN A 103 -4.35 -4.82 2.73
N LYS A 104 -4.62 -6.11 2.48
CA LYS A 104 -4.64 -7.14 3.53
C LYS A 104 -3.26 -7.33 4.17
N ILE A 105 -2.20 -7.34 3.37
CA ILE A 105 -0.82 -7.44 3.87
C ILE A 105 -0.48 -6.24 4.76
N ASP A 106 -0.79 -5.03 4.31
CA ASP A 106 -0.45 -3.82 5.05
C ASP A 106 -1.26 -3.69 6.35
N LEU A 107 -2.53 -4.11 6.33
CA LEU A 107 -3.34 -4.23 7.54
C LEU A 107 -2.72 -5.19 8.56
N TYR A 108 -2.31 -6.39 8.15
CA TYR A 108 -1.69 -7.34 9.08
C TYR A 108 -0.32 -6.89 9.58
N ARG A 109 0.46 -6.19 8.74
CA ARG A 109 1.74 -5.60 9.17
C ARG A 109 1.52 -4.56 10.25
N GLY A 110 0.56 -3.65 10.06
CA GLY A 110 0.21 -2.65 11.06
C GLY A 110 -0.33 -3.27 12.35
N LEU A 111 -1.23 -4.25 12.23
CA LEU A 111 -1.79 -4.97 13.38
C LEU A 111 -0.71 -5.74 14.16
N ALA A 112 0.21 -6.41 13.47
CA ALA A 112 1.30 -7.14 14.09
C ALA A 112 2.25 -6.21 14.86
N LEU A 113 2.59 -5.06 14.26
CA LEU A 113 3.40 -4.03 14.92
C LEU A 113 2.71 -3.51 16.18
N GLN A 114 1.44 -3.15 16.09
CA GLN A 114 0.66 -2.65 17.24
C GLN A 114 0.53 -3.70 18.34
N THR A 115 0.24 -4.95 17.96
CA THR A 115 0.15 -6.07 18.91
C THR A 115 1.48 -6.32 19.60
N PHE A 116 2.59 -6.25 18.86
CA PHE A 116 3.94 -6.37 19.41
C PHE A 116 4.21 -5.26 20.44
N ILE A 117 4.05 -3.98 20.07
CA ILE A 117 4.28 -2.84 20.96
C ILE A 117 3.41 -2.93 22.22
N ASN A 118 2.14 -3.29 22.06
CA ASN A 118 1.21 -3.44 23.18
C ASN A 118 1.55 -4.65 24.06
N GLY A 119 2.19 -5.69 23.52
CA GLY A 119 2.65 -6.85 24.28
C GLY A 119 3.92 -6.61 25.10
N LEU A 120 4.65 -5.52 24.86
CA LEU A 120 5.88 -5.21 25.60
C LEU A 120 5.60 -4.75 27.03
N ARG A 121 6.56 -4.99 27.92
CA ARG A 121 6.58 -4.40 29.28
C ARG A 121 6.59 -2.88 29.18
N GLU A 122 5.92 -2.21 30.11
CA GLU A 122 5.69 -0.76 30.08
C GLU A 122 6.97 0.07 29.83
N SER A 123 8.08 -0.27 30.51
CA SER A 123 9.35 0.43 30.32
C SER A 123 9.90 0.34 28.89
N MET A 124 9.74 -0.81 28.24
CA MET A 124 10.16 -1.02 26.85
C MET A 124 9.17 -0.40 25.87
N ARG A 125 7.87 -0.47 26.18
CA ARG A 125 6.80 0.12 25.39
C ARG A 125 6.98 1.63 25.24
N ILE A 126 7.26 2.35 26.33
CA ILE A 126 7.49 3.81 26.30
C ILE A 126 8.67 4.13 25.36
N ILE A 127 9.78 3.39 25.47
CA ILE A 127 10.96 3.60 24.61
C ILE A 127 10.60 3.35 23.14
N MET A 128 9.82 2.30 22.84
CA MET A 128 9.34 2.01 21.49
C MET A 128 8.41 3.09 20.95
N GLN A 129 7.50 3.61 21.76
CA GLN A 129 6.61 4.69 21.37
C GLN A 129 7.39 5.98 21.07
N CYS A 130 8.46 6.26 21.82
CA CYS A 130 9.34 7.40 21.54
C CYS A 130 10.15 7.25 20.24
N ARG A 131 10.50 6.02 19.85
CA ARG A 131 11.27 5.74 18.61
C ARG A 131 10.39 5.58 17.35
N THR A 132 9.09 5.38 17.51
CA THR A 132 8.10 5.28 16.42
C THR A 132 8.55 4.38 15.25
N PRO A 133 8.78 3.07 15.47
CA PRO A 133 9.21 2.17 14.39
C PRO A 133 8.17 2.11 13.26
N ALA A 134 8.63 2.14 12.01
CA ALA A 134 7.76 2.12 10.84
C ALA A 134 7.22 0.72 10.53
N ASN A 135 7.92 -0.32 10.95
CA ASN A 135 7.56 -1.71 10.70
C ASN A 135 8.00 -2.63 11.85
N LEU A 136 7.53 -3.89 11.81
CA LEU A 136 7.80 -4.87 12.86
C LEU A 136 9.30 -5.20 13.00
N GLU A 137 10.04 -5.27 11.90
CA GLU A 137 11.47 -5.62 11.92
C GLU A 137 12.28 -4.53 12.63
N GLU A 138 12.00 -3.27 12.33
CA GLU A 138 12.60 -2.13 13.03
C GLU A 138 12.27 -2.15 14.52
N ALA A 139 11.02 -2.44 14.88
CA ALA A 139 10.60 -2.56 16.28
C ALA A 139 11.35 -3.69 17.02
N LEU A 140 11.57 -4.83 16.36
CA LEU A 140 12.33 -5.95 16.91
C LEU A 140 13.80 -5.58 17.12
N ASN A 141 14.42 -4.90 16.15
CA ASN A 141 15.81 -4.45 16.25
C ASN A 141 16.01 -3.50 17.43
N TYR A 142 15.09 -2.53 17.60
CA TYR A 142 15.18 -1.62 18.74
C TYR A 142 14.95 -2.33 20.09
N ALA A 143 14.03 -3.29 20.16
CA ALA A 143 13.83 -4.08 21.38
C ALA A 143 15.09 -4.87 21.77
N GLN A 144 15.74 -5.49 20.79
CA GLN A 144 16.98 -6.22 20.99
C GLN A 144 18.14 -5.30 21.41
N GLU A 145 18.28 -4.14 20.78
CA GLU A 145 19.26 -3.12 21.17
C GLU A 145 19.08 -2.71 22.64
N GLN A 146 17.82 -2.48 23.06
CA GLN A 146 17.52 -2.11 24.44
C GLN A 146 17.85 -3.22 25.44
N GLU A 147 17.56 -4.47 25.11
CA GLU A 147 17.94 -5.61 25.96
C GLU A 147 19.47 -5.72 26.11
N ASN A 148 20.21 -5.54 25.02
CA ASN A 148 21.68 -5.53 25.05
C ASN A 148 22.23 -4.40 25.93
N LEU A 149 21.67 -3.19 25.85
CA LEU A 149 22.06 -2.06 26.69
C LEU A 149 21.76 -2.34 28.17
N GLN A 150 20.65 -3.01 28.48
CA GLN A 150 20.30 -3.38 29.84
C GLN A 150 21.30 -4.38 30.43
N MET A 151 21.72 -5.38 29.65
CA MET A 151 22.74 -6.34 30.07
C MET A 151 24.09 -5.67 30.37
N GLN A 152 24.53 -4.75 29.51
CA GLN A 152 25.79 -4.02 29.71
C GLN A 152 25.78 -3.18 31.00
N LYS A 153 24.67 -2.47 31.26
CA LYS A 153 24.50 -1.70 32.51
C LYS A 153 24.58 -2.58 33.74
N HIS A 154 23.95 -3.75 33.70
CA HIS A 154 24.00 -4.70 34.81
C HIS A 154 25.42 -5.19 35.09
N ASN A 155 26.17 -5.56 34.05
CA ASN A 155 27.56 -6.00 34.17
C ASN A 155 28.48 -4.89 34.70
N ALA A 156 28.29 -3.65 34.26
CA ALA A 156 29.06 -2.50 34.74
C ALA A 156 28.84 -2.26 36.24
N MET A 157 27.59 -2.29 36.72
CA MET A 157 27.28 -2.13 38.15
C MET A 157 27.91 -3.23 39.00
N GLN A 158 27.88 -4.49 38.54
CA GLN A 158 28.49 -5.59 39.30
C GLN A 158 30.02 -5.46 39.42
N ASN A 159 30.69 -4.94 38.38
CA ASN A 159 32.16 -4.79 38.39
C ASN A 159 32.63 -3.62 39.28
N THR A 160 31.86 -2.53 39.41
CA THR A 160 32.21 -1.41 40.30
C THR A 160 32.18 -1.78 41.79
N SER A 161 31.33 -2.73 42.18
CA SER A 161 31.20 -3.17 43.58
C SER A 161 32.45 -3.90 44.13
N LYS A 162 33.35 -4.39 43.26
CA LYS A 162 34.59 -5.06 43.67
C LYS A 162 35.77 -4.09 43.91
N LEU A 163 35.73 -2.86 43.41
CA LEU A 163 36.79 -1.86 43.61
C LEU A 163 36.55 -0.96 44.85
N GLY A 164 35.35 -1.01 45.45
CA GLY A 164 34.96 -0.18 46.60
C GLY A 164 35.38 -0.68 47.99
N ARG A 165 36.07 -1.83 48.12
CA ARG A 165 36.48 -2.38 49.43
C ARG A 165 37.89 -1.98 49.90
N SER A 166 38.61 -1.12 49.18
CA SER A 166 39.94 -0.68 49.62
C SER A 166 40.18 0.82 49.39
N PHE A 167 39.34 1.66 50.00
CA PHE A 167 39.74 3.02 50.32
C PHE A 167 39.69 3.18 51.85
N LYS A 168 40.75 2.72 52.52
CA LYS A 168 41.10 3.27 53.83
C LYS A 168 41.42 4.74 53.58
N LEU A 169 40.50 5.64 53.97
CA LEU A 169 40.78 7.06 54.10
C LEU A 169 42.02 7.22 54.98
N CYS A 170 43.15 7.53 54.36
CA CYS A 170 44.31 8.05 55.07
C CYS A 170 44.08 9.55 55.26
N THR A 171 43.44 9.94 56.35
CA THR A 171 43.49 11.32 56.83
C THR A 171 44.84 11.53 57.50
N ARG A 172 45.87 11.84 56.71
CA ARG A 172 47.10 12.43 57.24
C ARG A 172 47.43 13.69 56.45
N THR A 173 46.88 14.79 56.94
CA THR A 173 47.35 16.13 56.62
C THR A 173 48.84 16.24 56.95
N ARG A 174 49.67 16.48 55.93
CA ARG A 174 50.95 17.16 56.10
C ARG A 174 51.05 18.26 55.05
N LYS A 175 51.07 19.49 55.55
CA LYS A 175 51.52 20.69 54.84
C LYS A 175 52.92 20.42 54.28
N SER A 176 53.16 20.65 53.00
CA SER A 176 54.38 21.34 52.58
C SER A 176 54.18 22.03 51.23
N SER A 177 54.47 23.32 51.25
CA SER A 177 54.84 24.16 50.12
C SER A 177 55.73 23.42 49.13
N ASN A 178 55.32 23.37 47.87
CA ASN A 178 56.10 24.00 46.80
C ASN A 178 55.28 24.02 45.52
N ALA A 179 55.20 25.21 44.95
CA ALA A 179 54.64 25.46 43.65
C ALA A 179 55.57 24.93 42.54
N GLU A 180 54.94 24.71 41.39
CA GLU A 180 55.51 24.60 40.05
C GLU A 180 56.13 23.27 39.59
N THR A 181 55.72 22.92 38.36
CA THR A 181 56.20 21.83 37.49
C THR A 181 55.53 20.49 37.84
N ILE A 182 54.51 20.01 37.14
CA ILE A 182 54.56 19.59 35.74
C ILE A 182 53.21 19.90 35.06
N LEU A 183 53.16 21.03 34.36
CA LEU A 183 52.32 21.22 33.17
C LEU A 183 53.21 20.91 31.97
N ARG A 184 52.99 19.78 31.31
CA ARG A 184 53.22 19.56 29.87
C ARG A 184 52.82 18.12 29.53
N ASN A 185 51.62 17.98 28.99
CA ASN A 185 51.33 17.22 27.77
C ASN A 185 49.82 17.28 27.52
N ILE A 186 49.40 18.42 26.96
CA ILE A 186 48.17 18.57 26.17
C ILE A 186 48.63 19.07 24.79
N GLU A 187 47.83 18.71 23.78
CA GLU A 187 47.91 18.96 22.32
C GLU A 187 48.51 17.78 21.54
N LEU A 188 47.76 17.12 20.66
CA LEU A 188 47.00 17.75 19.56
C LEU A 188 45.59 17.15 19.35
N LEU A 189 44.58 18.02 19.42
CA LEU A 189 43.41 17.99 18.54
C LEU A 189 43.79 18.69 17.22
N PRO A 190 43.15 18.39 16.08
CA PRO A 190 42.93 19.38 15.05
C PRO A 190 41.62 20.14 15.31
N ILE A 191 41.72 21.46 15.32
CA ILE A 191 40.60 22.40 15.16
C ILE A 191 40.45 22.70 13.67
N SER A 192 39.21 22.84 13.19
CA SER A 192 38.85 23.80 12.14
C SER A 192 37.33 24.08 12.17
N PRO A 193 36.84 25.17 11.57
CA PRO A 193 36.37 26.32 12.34
C PRO A 193 34.93 26.72 11.98
N ASP A 194 34.36 27.58 12.82
CA ASP A 194 33.21 28.45 12.56
C ASP A 194 31.82 27.83 12.35
N GLY A 195 30.96 28.09 13.34
CA GLY A 195 29.68 28.75 13.02
C GLY A 195 28.37 28.05 13.40
N ASN A 196 28.16 27.63 14.65
CA ASN A 196 26.98 28.02 15.45
C ASN A 196 26.88 27.24 16.77
N LEU A 197 26.41 27.96 17.79
CA LEU A 197 26.09 27.45 19.12
C LEU A 197 25.01 26.36 19.06
N ASN A 198 25.15 25.33 19.89
CA ASN A 198 23.95 24.78 20.51
C ASN A 198 24.19 24.44 21.98
N ASP A 199 23.43 25.14 22.82
CA ASP A 199 23.31 24.96 24.24
C ASP A 199 22.74 23.58 24.55
N ASN A 200 23.51 22.75 25.25
CA ASN A 200 22.94 21.63 25.98
C ASN A 200 23.81 21.29 27.20
N CYS A 201 23.75 22.18 28.19
CA CYS A 201 24.07 21.87 29.58
C CYS A 201 23.22 22.77 30.50
N LYS A 202 21.95 22.38 30.71
CA LYS A 202 21.21 22.72 31.94
C LYS A 202 20.50 21.47 32.46
N GLU A 203 21.23 20.83 33.35
CA GLU A 203 20.82 20.17 34.59
C GLU A 203 19.40 20.47 35.12
N ILE A 204 18.85 19.48 35.86
CA ILE A 204 17.80 19.52 36.91
C ILE A 204 16.44 18.88 36.55
N LEU A 205 16.21 17.66 37.08
CA LEU A 205 14.89 17.17 37.55
C LEU A 205 14.59 17.79 38.94
N PRO A 206 13.34 17.89 39.48
CA PRO A 206 12.07 17.27 39.06
C PRO A 206 10.79 18.16 39.19
N ALA A 207 9.63 17.54 38.87
CA ALA A 207 8.26 17.83 39.33
C ALA A 207 7.45 18.99 38.69
N LYS A 208 6.40 18.63 37.94
CA LYS A 208 4.98 18.79 38.31
C LYS A 208 4.08 18.63 37.09
N PHE A 209 2.95 17.96 37.32
CA PHE A 209 1.71 18.11 36.55
C PHE A 209 1.51 19.55 36.08
N LEU A 210 1.12 19.73 34.81
CA LEU A 210 -0.13 20.39 34.45
C LEU A 210 -0.44 20.12 32.97
N CYS A 211 -1.62 19.56 32.77
CA CYS A 211 -2.38 19.59 31.53
C CYS A 211 -2.47 21.02 30.99
N SER A 212 -2.44 21.18 29.66
CA SER A 212 -3.36 22.01 28.85
C SER A 212 -2.85 22.04 27.41
N ASN A 213 -3.58 21.36 26.50
CA ASN A 213 -3.97 21.85 25.18
C ASN A 213 -4.50 20.69 24.35
N ILE A 214 -5.79 20.42 24.54
CA ILE A 214 -6.61 19.68 23.58
C ILE A 214 -6.99 20.70 22.51
N GLU A 215 -6.36 20.63 21.35
CA GLU A 215 -6.88 21.27 20.15
C GLU A 215 -8.00 20.39 19.60
N LEU A 216 -9.24 20.82 19.87
CA LEU A 216 -10.46 20.27 19.28
C LEU A 216 -10.47 20.63 17.79
N LEU A 217 -10.45 19.61 16.92
CA LEU A 217 -10.79 19.75 15.51
C LEU A 217 -12.29 20.10 15.37
N PRO A 218 -12.68 21.01 14.45
CA PRO A 218 -14.07 21.37 14.27
C PRO A 218 -14.85 20.26 13.55
N ILE A 219 -16.00 19.93 14.13
CA ILE A 219 -17.05 19.08 13.55
C ILE A 219 -17.79 19.90 12.49
N SER A 220 -17.82 19.42 11.25
CA SER A 220 -18.66 19.96 10.17
C SER A 220 -20.15 19.74 10.48
N PRO A 221 -21.01 20.76 10.34
CA PRO A 221 -22.46 20.57 10.48
C PRO A 221 -23.08 19.97 9.21
N GLU A 222 -23.91 18.95 9.44
CA GLU A 222 -24.80 18.30 8.49
C GLU A 222 -25.86 19.29 7.96
N SER A 223 -26.22 19.13 6.68
CA SER A 223 -27.26 19.91 5.99
C SER A 223 -28.68 19.45 6.38
N PRO A 224 -29.63 20.36 6.63
CA PRO A 224 -31.03 20.00 6.81
C PRO A 224 -31.76 19.83 5.48
N CYS A 225 -32.58 18.79 5.42
CA CYS A 225 -33.58 18.54 4.40
C CYS A 225 -34.63 19.66 4.42
N ASP A 226 -34.85 20.32 3.27
CA ASP A 226 -36.05 21.13 3.08
C ASP A 226 -37.12 20.33 2.34
N VAL A 227 -38.28 20.35 2.99
CA VAL A 227 -39.58 19.89 2.53
C VAL A 227 -40.19 21.01 1.69
N ASN A 228 -40.56 20.70 0.45
CA ASN A 228 -41.80 21.15 -0.21
C ASN A 228 -42.02 20.36 -1.49
#